data_AF-A0A292DFX6-F1
#
_entry.id   AF-A0A292DFX6-F1
#
_cell.length_a   1.000
_cell.length_b   1.000
_cell.length_c   1.000
_cell.angle_alpha   90.00
_cell.angle_beta   90.00
_cell.angle_gamma   90.00
#
_symmetry.space_group_name_H-M   'P 1'
#
loop_
_entity.id
_entity.type
_entity.pdbx_description
1 polymer ?
#
loop_
_entity_poly.entity_id
_entity_poly.type
_entity_poly.pdbx_seq_one_letter_code
_entity_poly.pdbx_strand_id
1 'polypeptide(L)' 'MEEKGKALKIWAWVFMVLSLVIFLFGIGSIICSYKYKQYNEEKGAKLLQIAIIVTAITTVFTISRLFM' A
#
# COMPACT_ATOMS: atom_id res chain seq x y z
N MET A 1 -24.05 15.47 -19.15
CA MET A 1 -22.56 15.59 -19.13
C MET A 1 -22.04 16.02 -17.76
N GLU A 2 -22.75 16.89 -17.02
CA GLU A 2 -22.36 17.36 -15.68
C GLU A 2 -22.23 16.26 -14.61
N GLU A 3 -23.20 15.33 -14.53
CA GLU A 3 -23.19 14.27 -13.52
C GLU A 3 -22.04 13.27 -13.69
N LYS A 4 -21.68 12.94 -14.94
CA LYS A 4 -20.57 12.03 -15.24
C LYS A 4 -19.22 12.63 -14.84
N GLY A 5 -19.03 13.94 -15.01
CA GLY A 5 -17.84 14.65 -14.55
C GLY A 5 -17.72 14.69 -13.02
N LYS A 6 -18.85 14.84 -12.32
CA LYS A 6 -18.92 14.81 -10.85
C LYS A 6 -18.55 13.43 -10.29
N ALA A 7 -19.11 12.37 -10.87
CA ALA A 7 -18.79 10.99 -10.51
C ALA A 7 -17.31 10.66 -10.74
N LEU A 8 -16.76 11.06 -11.90
CA LEU A 8 -15.35 10.84 -12.23
C LEU A 8 -14.41 11.54 -11.23
N LYS A 9 -14.75 12.77 -10.82
CA LYS A 9 -13.98 13.53 -9.82
C LYS A 9 -13.98 12.84 -8.45
N ILE A 10 -15.13 12.33 -8.02
CA ILE A 10 -15.26 11.61 -6.74
C ILE A 10 -14.44 10.31 -6.79
N TRP A 11 -14.55 9.55 -7.87
CA TRP A 11 -13.77 8.33 -8.05
C TRP A 11 -12.27 8.58 -8.09
N ALA A 12 -11.81 9.62 -8.79
CA ALA A 12 -10.41 10.02 -8.81
C ALA A 12 -9.90 10.40 -7.40
N TRP A 13 -10.72 11.12 -6.62
CA TRP A 13 -10.40 11.46 -5.23
C TRP A 13 -10.29 10.21 -4.35
N VAL A 14 -11.26 9.29 -4.44
CA VAL A 14 -11.25 8.02 -3.71
C VAL A 14 -9.99 7.22 -4.04
N PHE A 15 -9.62 7.15 -5.32
CA PHE A 15 -8.39 6.49 -5.76
C PHE A 15 -7.14 7.13 -5.16
N MET A 16 -7.03 8.47 -5.18
CA MET A 16 -5.88 9.17 -4.59
C MET A 16 -5.74 8.89 -3.09
N VAL A 17 -6.85 8.95 -2.34
CA VAL A 17 -6.84 8.66 -0.89
C VAL A 17 -6.44 7.20 -0.65
N LEU A 18 -7.00 6.27 -1.42
CA LEU A 18 -6.70 4.84 -1.27
C LEU A 18 -5.21 4.56 -1.52
N SER A 19 -4.63 5.16 -2.56
CA SER A 19 -3.19 5.03 -2.86
C SER A 19 -2.31 5.51 -1.70
N LEU A 20 -2.67 6.63 -1.06
CA LEU A 20 -1.97 7.14 0.12
C LEU A 20 -2.05 6.19 1.31
N VAL A 21 -3.24 5.63 1.58
CA VAL A 21 -3.44 4.68 2.69
C VAL A 21 -2.63 3.39 2.47
N ILE A 22 -2.57 2.87 1.24
CA ILE A 22 -1.79 1.66 0.92
C ILE A 22 -0.30 1.88 1.17
N PHE A 23 0.24 3.03 0.78
CA PHE A 23 1.65 3.37 1.06
C PHE A 23 1.93 3.46 2.55
N LEU A 24 1.06 4.12 3.32
CA LEU A 24 1.17 4.21 4.78
C LEU A 24 1.07 2.83 5.44
N PHE A 25 0.19 1.96 4.92
CA PHE A 25 0.01 0.60 5.42
C PHE A 25 1.27 -0.25 5.18
N GLY A 26 1.90 -0.15 4.01
CA GLY A 26 3.16 -0.84 3.71
C GLY A 26 4.29 -0.47 4.69
N ILE A 27 4.47 0.84 4.94
CA ILE A 27 5.45 1.34 5.91
C ILE A 27 5.11 0.86 7.32
N GLY A 28 3.84 0.96 7.72
CA GLY A 28 3.37 0.49 9.03
C GLY A 28 3.60 -1.01 9.25
N SER A 29 3.33 -1.85 8.23
CA SER A 29 3.58 -3.29 8.29
C SER A 29 5.06 -3.63 8.44
N ILE A 30 5.95 -2.90 7.78
CA ILE A 30 7.41 -3.09 7.91
C ILE A 30 7.85 -2.75 9.34
N ILE A 31 7.40 -1.62 9.90
CA ILE A 31 7.74 -1.19 11.26
C ILE A 31 7.20 -2.18 12.30
N CYS A 32 5.94 -2.59 12.18
CA CYS A 32 5.33 -3.58 13.07
C CYS A 32 6.07 -4.92 13.01
N SER A 33 6.45 -5.37 11.82
CA SER A 33 7.20 -6.63 11.64
C SER A 33 8.61 -6.53 12.23
N TYR A 34 9.28 -5.38 12.10
CA TYR A 34 10.58 -5.13 12.72
C TYR A 34 10.49 -5.10 14.25
N LYS A 35 9.46 -4.45 14.81
CA LYS A 35 9.23 -4.46 16.26
C LYS A 35 8.88 -5.86 16.75
N TYR A 36 8.10 -6.62 15.99
CA TYR A 36 7.75 -8.01 16.33
C TYR A 36 8.97 -8.95 16.29
N LYS A 37 9.95 -8.69 15.41
CA LYS A 37 11.23 -9.41 15.37
C LYS A 37 11.97 -9.36 16.71
N GLN A 38 11.82 -8.29 17.50
CA GLN A 38 12.42 -8.19 18.83
C GLN A 38 11.83 -9.18 19.85
N TYR A 39 10.59 -9.63 19.63
CA TYR A 39 9.92 -10.62 20.50
C TYR A 39 10.10 -12.05 19.98
N ASN A 40 10.14 -12.24 18.67
CA ASN A 40 10.30 -13.55 18.05
C ASN A 40 11.01 -13.43 16.70
N GLU A 41 12.31 -13.72 16.65
CA GLU A 41 13.15 -13.46 15.48
C GLU A 41 12.73 -14.22 14.23
N GLU A 42 12.46 -15.53 14.33
CA GLU A 42 12.11 -16.35 13.16
C GLU A 42 10.79 -15.93 12.53
N LYS A 43 9.76 -15.68 13.35
CA LYS A 43 8.45 -15.24 12.86
C LYS A 43 8.48 -13.80 12.38
N GLY A 44 9.19 -12.92 13.10
CA GLY A 44 9.34 -11.52 12.73
C GLY A 44 10.10 -11.34 11.42
N ALA A 45 11.16 -12.12 11.17
CA ALA A 45 11.90 -12.08 9.91
C ALA A 45 11.03 -12.49 8.71
N LYS A 46 10.24 -13.56 8.85
CA LYS A 46 9.28 -14.00 7.81
C LYS A 46 8.22 -12.92 7.53
N LEU A 47 7.65 -12.32 8.57
CA LEU A 47 6.67 -11.24 8.43
C LEU A 47 7.27 -10.00 7.75
N LEU A 48 8.49 -9.61 8.11
CA LEU A 48 9.22 -8.51 7.48
C LEU A 48 9.42 -8.75 5.99
N GLN A 49 9.84 -9.97 5.63
CA GLN A 49 10.08 -10.34 4.25
C GLN A 49 8.78 -10.31 3.43
N ILE A 50 7.68 -10.81 3.99
CA ILE A 50 6.35 -10.73 3.37
C ILE A 50 5.91 -9.27 3.21
N ALA A 51 6.04 -8.45 4.26
CA ALA A 51 5.66 -7.04 4.24
C ALA A 51 6.42 -6.27 3.14
N ILE A 52 7.73 -6.51 3.00
CA ILE A 52 8.56 -5.91 1.95
C ILE A 52 8.10 -6.35 0.55
N ILE A 53 7.91 -7.66 0.34
CA ILE A 53 7.48 -8.21 -0.96
C ILE A 53 6.11 -7.65 -1.36
N VAL A 54 5.14 -7.68 -0.44
CA VAL A 54 3.79 -7.17 -0.70
C VAL A 54 3.81 -5.67 -1.01
N THR A 55 4.61 -4.89 -0.28
CA THR A 55 4.76 -3.44 -0.52
C THR A 55 5.42 -3.17 -1.88
N ALA A 56 6.44 -3.94 -2.27
CA ALA A 56 7.09 -3.81 -3.57
C ALA A 56 6.14 -4.12 -4.73
N ILE A 57 5.39 -5.24 -4.66
CA ILE A 57 4.44 -5.64 -5.71
C ILE A 57 3.32 -4.61 -5.86
N THR A 58 2.74 -4.16 -4.75
CA THR A 58 1.67 -3.13 -4.78
C THR A 58 2.17 -1.79 -5.31
N THR A 59 3.42 -1.41 -4.99
CA THR A 59 4.06 -0.21 -5.54
C THR A 59 4.24 -0.33 -7.06
N VAL A 60 4.83 -1.44 -7.55
CA VAL A 60 5.03 -1.68 -8.99
C VAL A 60 3.69 -1.70 -9.73
N PHE A 61 2.68 -2.40 -9.18
CA PHE A 61 1.35 -2.45 -9.79
C PHE A 61 0.69 -1.06 -9.85
N THR A 62 0.82 -0.26 -8.78
CA THR A 62 0.26 1.10 -8.73
C THR A 62 0.95 2.02 -9.73
N ILE A 63 2.28 1.94 -9.85
CA ILE A 63 3.06 2.73 -10.82
C ILE A 63 2.70 2.31 -12.24
N SER A 64 2.68 1.01 -12.56
CA SER A 64 2.30 0.53 -13.89
C SER A 64 0.91 0.98 -14.30
N ARG A 65 -0.04 1.01 -13.37
CA ARG A 65 -1.41 1.50 -13.61
C ARG A 65 -1.51 3.03 -13.71
N LEU A 66 -0.53 3.76 -13.19
CA LEU A 66 -0.45 5.22 -13.31
C LEU A 66 0.13 5.62 -14.67
N PHE A 67 1.02 4.80 -15.24
CA PHE A 67 1.72 5.08 -16.50
C PHE A 67 1.05 4.46 -17.75
N MET A 68 0.19 3.46 -17.59
CA MET A 68 -0.55 2.78 -18.67
C MET A 68 -2.02 3.22 -18.69
#